data_AF-A0A4Y8SIB3-F1
#
_entry.id   AF-A0A4Y8SIB3-F1
#
_cell.length_a   1.000
_cell.length_b   1.000
_cell.length_c   1.000
_cell.angle_alpha   90.00
_cell.angle_beta   90.00
_cell.angle_gamma   90.00
#
_symmetry.space_group_name_H-M   'P 1'
#
loop_
_entity.id
_entity.type
_entity.pdbx_description
1 polymer ?
#
loop_
_entity_poly.entity_id
_entity_poly.type
_entity_poly.pdbx_seq_one_letter_code
_entity_poly.pdbx_strand_id
1 'polypeptide(L)'
;MFRVQSVSILAFALATATLAGCVATPTWINRGPTDLVTGSGLISCYTDANIIDGERMEGTICATPESGFFGGGEPEIYFGPWNRKFMKEPASTTTAGITRDYRGKKVFLQCNPVLGTDEKTEVGRDCKVTVNGQLIVSANVIFKK
;
A
#
# COMPACT_ATOMS: atom_id res chain seq x y z
N MET A 1 -73.25 -8.41 -5.18
CA MET A 1 -72.14 -7.42 -5.13
C MET A 1 -71.35 -7.65 -3.85
N PHE A 2 -70.20 -8.30 -3.92
CA PHE A 2 -69.28 -8.44 -2.79
C PHE A 2 -67.94 -7.80 -3.18
N ARG A 3 -67.56 -6.78 -2.42
CA ARG A 3 -66.38 -5.93 -2.61
C ARG A 3 -65.22 -6.59 -1.87
N VAL A 4 -64.32 -7.25 -2.59
CA VAL A 4 -63.10 -7.84 -2.00
C VAL A 4 -62.12 -6.70 -1.73
N GLN A 5 -61.83 -6.46 -0.45
CA GLN A 5 -60.87 -5.48 0.03
C GLN A 5 -59.44 -5.93 -0.30
N SER A 6 -58.79 -5.13 -1.14
CA SER A 6 -57.39 -5.22 -1.52
C SER A 6 -56.48 -4.73 -0.39
N VAL A 7 -56.07 -5.57 0.56
CA VAL A 7 -54.94 -5.24 1.46
C VAL A 7 -54.17 -6.52 1.87
N SER A 8 -52.88 -6.51 1.53
CA SER A 8 -51.78 -7.21 2.20
C SER A 8 -51.75 -8.74 2.21
N ILE A 9 -51.13 -9.33 1.18
CA ILE A 9 -50.05 -10.32 1.37
C ILE A 9 -48.98 -10.12 0.27
N LEU A 10 -48.43 -8.91 0.19
CA LEU A 10 -47.19 -8.60 -0.56
C LEU A 10 -45.95 -8.77 0.34
N ALA A 11 -46.07 -9.62 1.37
CA ALA A 11 -45.12 -9.72 2.49
C ALA A 11 -44.28 -11.00 2.48
N PHE A 12 -43.98 -11.55 1.30
CA PHE A 12 -42.97 -12.61 1.19
C PHE A 12 -41.92 -12.27 0.14
N ALA A 13 -40.69 -12.14 0.65
CA ALA A 13 -39.41 -12.26 -0.05
C ALA A 13 -38.83 -11.04 -0.78
N LEU A 14 -39.08 -9.82 -0.28
CA LEU A 14 -38.07 -8.75 -0.33
C LEU A 14 -36.99 -9.03 0.73
N ALA A 15 -36.22 -10.10 0.54
CA ALA A 15 -35.11 -10.49 1.42
C ALA A 15 -33.89 -10.91 0.59
N THR A 16 -33.48 -10.05 -0.33
CA THR A 16 -32.10 -10.01 -0.83
C THR A 16 -31.58 -8.58 -0.69
N ALA A 17 -31.73 -8.07 0.53
CA ALA A 17 -30.99 -6.92 0.99
C ALA A 17 -29.48 -7.26 0.96
N THR A 18 -28.73 -6.40 0.29
CA THR A 18 -27.36 -6.00 0.66
C THR A 18 -26.27 -7.07 0.60
N LEU A 19 -25.95 -7.56 -0.60
CA LEU A 19 -24.56 -7.86 -0.98
C LEU A 19 -23.93 -6.61 -1.61
N ALA A 20 -24.10 -5.47 -0.96
CA ALA A 20 -23.40 -4.25 -1.33
C ALA A 20 -21.97 -4.35 -0.78
N GLY A 21 -21.06 -4.83 -1.61
CA GLY A 21 -19.63 -4.58 -1.50
C GLY A 21 -18.98 -5.04 -0.21
N CYS A 22 -18.96 -6.35 0.06
CA CYS A 22 -17.86 -6.90 0.86
C CYS A 22 -16.58 -6.60 0.08
N VAL A 23 -15.86 -5.54 0.46
CA VAL A 23 -14.44 -5.43 0.12
C VAL A 23 -13.81 -6.63 0.78
N ALA A 24 -13.66 -7.71 0.03
CA ALA A 24 -13.04 -8.92 0.53
C ALA A 24 -11.68 -8.50 1.06
N THR A 25 -11.45 -8.69 2.35
CA THR A 25 -10.10 -8.58 2.90
C THR A 25 -9.21 -9.42 2.01
N PRO A 26 -8.02 -8.94 1.62
CA PRO A 26 -7.14 -9.72 0.76
C PRO A 26 -7.01 -11.14 1.33
N THR A 27 -6.87 -12.16 0.49
CA THR A 27 -6.85 -13.57 0.95
C THR A 27 -5.44 -14.13 1.06
N TRP A 28 -4.47 -13.48 0.42
CA TRP A 28 -3.06 -13.92 0.37
C TRP A 28 -2.28 -13.46 1.60
N ILE A 29 -1.15 -14.08 1.92
CA ILE A 29 -0.23 -13.60 2.94
C ILE A 29 1.15 -13.59 2.30
N ASN A 30 1.83 -12.44 2.37
CA ASN A 30 3.19 -12.24 1.86
C ASN A 30 3.38 -12.71 0.41
N ARG A 31 3.09 -11.81 -0.54
CA ARG A 31 3.40 -12.04 -1.98
C ARG A 31 4.89 -11.87 -2.29
N GLY A 32 5.67 -11.37 -1.34
CA GLY A 32 7.07 -11.05 -1.52
C GLY A 32 7.29 -9.71 -2.23
N PRO A 33 8.55 -9.32 -2.42
CA PRO A 33 8.88 -8.06 -3.09
C PRO A 33 8.41 -8.08 -4.55
N THR A 34 7.84 -6.96 -4.99
CA THR A 34 7.56 -6.70 -6.40
C THR A 34 8.40 -5.53 -6.91
N ASP A 35 8.63 -5.50 -8.21
CA ASP A 35 9.24 -4.35 -8.86
C ASP A 35 8.19 -3.24 -9.04
N LEU A 36 8.44 -2.12 -8.38
CA LEU A 36 7.67 -0.88 -8.45
C LEU A 36 8.35 0.07 -9.43
N VAL A 37 8.00 -0.07 -10.70
CA VAL A 37 8.51 0.81 -11.75
C VAL A 37 7.80 2.16 -11.66
N THR A 38 8.53 3.20 -11.28
CA THR A 38 8.04 4.58 -11.29
C THR A 38 8.19 5.16 -12.69
N GLY A 39 7.24 6.00 -13.12
CA GLY A 39 7.26 6.65 -14.42
C GLY A 39 6.88 8.12 -14.28
N SER A 40 7.35 8.97 -15.20
CA SER A 40 7.15 10.42 -15.13
C SER A 40 5.69 10.81 -14.89
N GLY A 41 5.45 11.60 -13.84
CA GLY A 41 4.12 12.08 -13.44
C GLY A 41 3.21 11.07 -12.75
N LEU A 42 3.63 9.82 -12.52
CA LEU A 42 2.79 8.78 -11.91
C LEU A 42 3.41 8.24 -10.62
N ILE A 43 2.60 8.23 -9.55
CA ILE A 43 2.95 7.54 -8.31
C ILE A 43 2.64 6.06 -8.47
N SER A 44 3.66 5.21 -8.34
CA SER A 44 3.48 3.75 -8.37
C SER A 44 3.32 3.22 -6.96
N CYS A 45 2.30 2.37 -6.73
CA CYS A 45 1.98 1.81 -5.43
C CYS A 45 1.88 0.29 -5.49
N TYR A 46 2.37 -0.37 -4.44
CA TYR A 46 2.26 -1.80 -4.23
C TYR A 46 1.72 -2.06 -2.82
N THR A 47 0.78 -2.98 -2.75
CA THR A 47 0.14 -3.40 -1.50
C THR A 47 0.39 -4.88 -1.27
N ASP A 48 0.85 -5.20 -0.06
CA ASP A 48 0.90 -6.56 0.43
C ASP A 48 0.26 -6.66 1.82
N ALA A 49 0.08 -7.89 2.29
CA ALA A 49 -0.51 -8.16 3.60
C ALA A 49 0.26 -9.27 4.30
N ASN A 50 0.44 -9.10 5.61
CA ASN A 50 1.06 -10.11 6.47
C ASN A 50 0.33 -10.24 7.82
N ILE A 51 0.63 -11.31 8.56
CA ILE A 51 0.14 -11.48 9.93
C ILE A 51 1.14 -10.82 10.87
N ILE A 52 0.71 -9.79 11.59
CA ILE A 52 1.50 -9.07 12.59
C ILE A 52 0.84 -9.21 13.95
N ASP A 53 1.55 -9.78 14.92
CA ASP A 53 1.03 -10.06 16.27
C ASP A 53 -0.29 -10.86 16.27
N GLY A 54 -0.44 -11.79 15.32
CA GLY A 54 -1.66 -12.61 15.17
C GLY A 54 -2.81 -11.92 14.43
N GLU A 55 -2.68 -10.65 14.07
CA GLU A 55 -3.66 -9.90 13.30
C GLU A 55 -3.20 -9.72 11.86
N ARG A 56 -4.10 -9.93 10.90
CA ARG A 56 -3.82 -9.65 9.50
C ARG A 56 -3.77 -8.13 9.27
N MET A 57 -2.65 -7.65 8.74
CA MET A 57 -2.43 -6.24 8.42
C MET A 57 -2.01 -6.07 6.97
N GLU A 58 -2.47 -4.99 6.36
CA GLU A 58 -2.13 -4.59 5.00
C GLU A 58 -1.18 -3.40 5.04
N GLY A 59 -0.14 -3.42 4.20
CA GLY A 59 0.81 -2.34 4.03
C GLY A 59 0.95 -1.96 2.55
N THR A 60 0.89 -0.66 2.27
CA THR A 60 1.11 -0.11 0.94
C THR A 60 2.40 0.69 0.92
N ILE A 61 3.33 0.35 0.01
CA ILE A 61 4.47 1.20 -0.36
C ILE A 61 4.12 1.92 -1.65
N CYS A 62 4.35 3.23 -1.71
CA CYS A 62 4.33 3.95 -2.98
C CYS A 62 5.63 4.72 -3.18
N ALA A 63 5.96 5.04 -4.43
CA ALA A 63 7.12 5.86 -4.77
C ALA A 63 6.77 6.86 -5.88
N THR A 64 7.35 8.07 -5.81
CA THR A 64 7.39 8.98 -6.95
C THR A 64 8.57 8.67 -7.85
N PRO A 65 8.49 8.99 -9.16
CA PRO A 65 9.65 8.92 -10.05
C PRO A 65 10.73 9.92 -9.63
N GLU A 66 11.95 9.69 -10.12
CA GLU A 66 12.92 10.77 -10.25
C GLU A 66 12.40 11.78 -11.28
N SER A 67 12.39 13.05 -10.91
CA SER A 67 12.09 14.14 -11.83
C SER A 67 13.40 14.79 -12.25
N GLY A 68 13.69 14.75 -13.54
CA GLY A 68 14.85 15.43 -14.12
C GLY A 68 14.80 16.95 -13.96
N PHE A 69 15.85 17.61 -14.44
CA PHE A 69 16.28 19.03 -14.35
C PHE A 69 15.22 20.16 -14.32
N PHE A 70 13.93 19.91 -14.58
CA PHE A 70 12.85 20.90 -14.63
C PHE A 70 11.76 20.77 -13.53
N GLY A 71 12.12 20.31 -12.34
CA GLY A 71 11.40 20.77 -11.13
C GLY A 71 10.49 19.78 -10.42
N GLY A 72 10.94 18.55 -10.20
CA GLY A 72 10.51 17.80 -9.02
C GLY A 72 11.77 17.31 -8.32
N GLY A 73 11.83 17.43 -7.01
CA GLY A 73 13.02 17.10 -6.25
C GLY A 73 13.33 15.60 -6.23
N GLU A 74 14.06 15.23 -5.19
CA GLU A 74 14.37 13.85 -4.84
C GLU A 74 13.10 12.96 -4.81
N PRO A 75 13.17 11.69 -5.27
CA PRO A 75 12.04 10.78 -5.20
C PRO A 75 11.61 10.55 -3.75
N GLU A 76 10.30 10.46 -3.53
CA GLU A 76 9.69 10.29 -2.22
C GLU A 76 9.12 8.87 -2.10
N ILE A 77 9.37 8.24 -0.96
CA ILE A 77 8.79 6.95 -0.58
C ILE A 77 7.67 7.20 0.41
N TYR A 78 6.53 6.56 0.13
CA TYR A 78 5.36 6.59 0.97
C TYR A 78 5.12 5.21 1.57
N PHE A 79 4.69 5.20 2.83
CA PHE A 79 4.12 4.01 3.42
C PHE A 79 2.82 4.34 4.15
N GLY A 80 1.86 3.43 4.10
CA GLY A 80 0.87 3.34 5.15
C GLY A 80 -0.11 2.19 4.96
N PRO A 81 -0.85 1.86 6.02
CA PRO A 81 -1.79 0.77 5.97
C PRO A 81 -3.05 1.17 5.18
N TRP A 82 -3.62 0.22 4.42
CA TRP A 82 -4.83 0.40 3.62
C TRP A 82 -4.77 1.60 2.65
N ASN A 83 -3.68 1.73 1.89
CA ASN A 83 -3.47 2.80 0.92
C ASN A 83 -3.47 4.23 1.50
N ARG A 84 -3.20 4.38 2.81
CA ARG A 84 -3.00 5.70 3.43
C ARG A 84 -1.55 6.14 3.31
N LYS A 85 -1.31 7.45 3.12
CA LYS A 85 0.05 8.05 3.08
C LYS A 85 0.50 8.45 4.50
N PHE A 86 0.76 7.46 5.36
CA PHE A 86 1.09 7.67 6.77
C PHE A 86 2.54 8.18 6.99
N MET A 87 3.48 7.61 6.25
CA MET A 87 4.87 8.03 6.18
C MET A 87 5.11 8.56 4.78
N LYS A 88 5.75 9.72 4.69
CA LYS A 88 6.16 10.36 3.44
C LYS A 88 7.55 10.90 3.69
N GLU A 89 8.55 10.30 3.04
CA GLU A 89 9.95 10.60 3.31
C GLU A 89 10.76 10.58 2.00
N PRO A 90 11.73 11.48 1.81
CA PRO A 90 12.66 11.42 0.69
C PRO A 90 13.44 10.09 0.67
N ALA A 91 13.77 9.56 -0.51
CA ALA A 91 14.45 8.28 -0.66
C ALA A 91 15.79 8.21 0.11
N SER A 92 16.53 9.31 0.17
CA SER A 92 17.79 9.45 0.91
C SER A 92 17.61 9.25 2.41
N THR A 93 16.56 9.82 3.01
CA THR A 93 16.31 9.71 4.46
C THR A 93 15.89 8.30 4.85
N THR A 94 15.22 7.58 3.94
CA THR A 94 14.82 6.19 4.19
C THR A 94 15.98 5.21 4.29
N THR A 95 17.20 5.58 3.88
CA THR A 95 18.42 4.75 4.02
C THR A 95 18.76 4.47 5.48
N ALA A 96 18.73 5.50 6.33
CA ALA A 96 18.95 5.36 7.76
C ALA A 96 17.81 4.60 8.45
N GLY A 97 16.65 4.54 7.80
CA GLY A 97 15.42 3.99 8.33
C GLY A 97 14.66 5.01 9.17
N ILE A 98 13.35 5.07 8.97
CA ILE A 98 12.44 5.98 9.65
C ILE A 98 11.49 5.17 10.50
N THR A 99 11.36 5.55 11.77
CA THR A 99 10.40 4.95 12.70
C THR A 99 9.24 5.90 12.91
N ARG A 100 8.00 5.40 12.89
CA ARG A 100 6.82 6.11 13.37
C ARG A 100 5.88 5.18 14.13
N ASP A 101 5.25 5.70 15.17
CA ASP A 101 4.23 4.96 15.91
C ASP A 101 2.86 5.12 15.23
N TYR A 102 2.22 3.98 14.94
CA TYR A 102 0.85 3.94 14.42
C TYR A 102 -0.01 3.07 15.32
N ARG A 103 -0.97 3.70 16.02
CA ARG A 103 -1.92 3.01 16.93
C ARG A 103 -1.21 2.10 17.95
N GLY A 104 -0.09 2.55 18.50
CA GLY A 104 0.71 1.77 19.46
C GLY A 104 1.57 0.67 18.86
N LYS A 105 1.58 0.51 17.53
CA LYS A 105 2.53 -0.37 16.82
C LYS A 105 3.69 0.45 16.26
N LYS A 106 4.92 -0.04 16.43
CA LYS A 106 6.14 0.62 15.94
C LYS A 106 6.36 0.26 14.48
N VAL A 107 6.12 1.21 13.58
CA VAL A 107 6.35 1.06 12.14
C VAL A 107 7.76 1.52 11.81
N PHE A 108 8.49 0.74 11.04
CA PHE A 108 9.84 1.07 10.57
C PHE A 108 9.95 0.87 9.06
N LEU A 109 10.20 1.96 8.34
CA LEU A 109 10.44 2.01 6.89
C LEU A 109 11.94 2.16 6.66
N GLN A 110 12.54 1.27 5.87
CA GLN A 110 13.94 1.36 5.47
C GLN A 110 14.08 1.02 3.99
N CYS A 111 14.87 1.80 3.26
CA CYS A 111 15.18 1.51 1.87
C CYS A 111 16.68 1.53 1.59
N ASN A 112 17.20 0.49 0.96
CA ASN A 112 18.58 0.43 0.51
C ASN A 112 18.70 0.93 -0.93
N PRO A 113 19.77 1.67 -1.29
CA PRO A 113 20.01 2.03 -2.68
C PRO A 113 20.26 0.78 -3.51
N VAL A 114 19.66 0.72 -4.69
CA VAL A 114 19.93 -0.29 -5.72
C VAL A 114 20.80 0.38 -6.77
N LEU A 115 22.00 -0.15 -6.95
CA LEU A 115 22.97 0.38 -7.92
C LEU A 115 22.81 -0.33 -9.27
N GLY A 116 23.06 0.41 -10.34
CA GLY A 116 23.10 -0.12 -11.69
C GLY A 116 24.32 -1.02 -11.92
N THR A 117 24.47 -1.52 -13.14
CA THR A 117 25.60 -2.37 -13.54
C THR A 117 26.97 -1.68 -13.43
N ASP A 118 26.99 -0.35 -13.33
CA ASP A 118 28.20 0.45 -13.13
C ASP A 118 28.61 0.58 -11.65
N GLU A 119 27.82 0.02 -10.72
CA GLU A 119 27.98 0.09 -9.27
C GLU A 119 28.12 1.52 -8.71
N LYS A 120 27.70 2.52 -9.49
CA LYS A 120 27.88 3.94 -9.14
C LYS A 120 26.59 4.72 -9.26
N THR A 121 25.77 4.39 -10.26
CA THR A 121 24.51 5.06 -10.48
C THR A 121 23.43 4.37 -9.67
N GLU A 122 22.74 5.10 -8.80
CA GLU A 122 21.52 4.62 -8.17
C GLU A 122 20.41 4.51 -9.24
N VAL A 123 19.82 3.34 -9.37
CA VAL A 123 18.74 3.05 -10.33
C VAL A 123 17.40 2.77 -9.64
N GLY A 124 17.40 2.72 -8.31
CA GLY A 124 16.25 2.33 -7.54
C GLY A 124 16.51 2.20 -6.03
N ARG A 125 15.50 1.72 -5.32
CA ARG A 125 15.50 1.49 -3.88
C ARG A 125 14.82 0.18 -3.54
N ASP A 126 15.50 -0.68 -2.76
CA ASP A 126 14.88 -1.85 -2.14
C ASP A 126 14.30 -1.43 -0.79
N CYS A 127 12.98 -1.26 -0.75
CA CYS A 127 12.25 -0.78 0.41
C CYS A 127 11.58 -1.92 1.15
N LYS A 128 11.74 -1.94 2.47
CA LYS A 128 11.02 -2.82 3.38
C LYS A 128 10.35 -2.01 4.48
N VAL A 129 9.16 -2.45 4.86
CA VAL A 129 8.46 -1.93 6.03
C VAL A 129 8.22 -3.05 7.01
N THR A 130 8.52 -2.78 8.27
CA THR A 130 8.25 -3.68 9.38
C THR A 130 7.32 -3.01 10.38
N VAL A 131 6.50 -3.80 11.05
CA VAL A 131 5.69 -3.37 12.18
C VAL A 131 6.02 -4.28 13.35
N ASN A 132 6.42 -3.70 14.48
CA ASN A 132 6.93 -4.45 15.64
C ASN A 132 8.07 -5.43 15.28
N GLY A 133 8.89 -5.06 14.28
CA GLY A 133 9.99 -5.88 13.77
C GLY A 133 9.59 -7.00 12.79
N GLN A 134 8.30 -7.18 12.54
CA GLN A 134 7.78 -8.18 11.58
C GLN A 134 7.53 -7.52 10.22
N LEU A 135 7.97 -8.16 9.13
CA LEU A 135 7.82 -7.66 7.76
C LEU A 135 6.33 -7.56 7.38
N ILE A 136 5.88 -6.38 6.93
CA ILE A 136 4.52 -6.20 6.42
C ILE A 136 4.47 -6.12 4.89
N VAL A 137 5.43 -5.42 4.28
CA VAL A 137 5.53 -5.26 2.82
C VAL A 137 6.97 -4.93 2.44
N SER A 138 7.38 -5.39 1.27
CA SER A 138 8.66 -5.05 0.63
C SER A 138 8.45 -4.77 -0.86
N ALA A 139 9.27 -3.92 -1.46
CA ALA A 139 9.24 -3.65 -2.89
C ALA A 139 10.56 -3.08 -3.41
N ASN A 140 10.92 -3.46 -4.65
CA ASN A 140 12.03 -2.89 -5.39
C ASN A 140 11.52 -1.72 -6.22
N VAL A 141 11.72 -0.50 -5.74
CA VAL A 141 11.40 0.71 -6.49
C VAL A 141 12.45 0.89 -7.58
N ILE A 142 12.03 1.03 -8.83
CA ILE A 142 12.90 1.31 -9.96
C ILE A 142 12.58 2.73 -10.45
N PHE A 143 13.59 3.61 -10.46
CA PHE A 143 13.46 4.97 -10.95
C PHE A 143 13.67 4.99 -12.47
N LYS A 144 12.60 5.18 -13.24
CA LYS A 144 12.75 5.49 -14.67
C LYS A 144 12.98 6.98 -14.84
N LYS A 145 13.99 7.31 -15.64
CA LYS A 145 14.28 8.66 -16.12
C LYS A 145 13.32 9.09 -17.22
#